data_AF-A0A920HEA6-F1
#
_entry.id   AF-A0A920HEA6-F1
#
_cell.length_a   1.000
_cell.length_b   1.000
_cell.length_c   1.000
_cell.angle_alpha   90.00
_cell.angle_beta   90.00
_cell.angle_gamma   90.00
#
_symmetry.space_group_name_H-M   'P 1'
#
loop_
_entity.id
_entity.type
_entity.pdbx_description
1 polymer ?
#
loop_
_entity_poly.entity_id
_entity_poly.type
_entity_poly.pdbx_seq_one_letter_code
_entity_poly.pdbx_strand_id
1 'polypeptide(L)'
;MEPLGEIMEKESWHLTGTLAANSVYIICTDAADPAIIAKADLALPYESPVHYNGNDAIAIFGIDGSGNFTVIMDVIGVQSSDPGPAGWNVAGVTGATKDHTLVRKSSINKGNTNWENSAGTSASDSEWEVKDVDDWTSLGTR
;
A
#
# COMPACT_ATOMS: atom_id res chain seq x y z
N MET A 1 25.81 -0.13 15.73
CA MET A 1 24.90 -1.08 16.40
C MET A 1 23.65 -0.28 16.65
N GLU A 2 22.66 -0.40 15.79
CA GLU A 2 21.43 0.39 15.90
C GLU A 2 20.61 -0.10 17.10
N PRO A 3 19.93 0.80 17.85
CA PRO A 3 19.17 0.42 19.03
C PRO A 3 17.94 -0.41 18.62
N LEU A 4 17.72 -1.52 19.34
CA LEU A 4 16.50 -2.31 19.24
C LEU A 4 15.35 -1.50 19.86
N GLY A 5 14.49 -0.89 19.04
CA GLY A 5 13.27 -0.24 19.52
C GLY A 5 12.64 0.83 18.64
N GLU A 6 13.33 1.32 17.61
CA GLU A 6 12.69 2.22 16.63
C GLU A 6 11.99 1.37 15.56
N ILE A 7 10.70 1.64 15.36
CA ILE A 7 10.00 1.24 14.15
C ILE A 7 10.80 1.88 13.01
N MET A 8 11.51 1.07 12.22
CA MET A 8 12.32 1.59 11.11
C MET A 8 11.34 2.02 10.01
N GLU A 9 10.73 3.19 10.17
CA GLU A 9 10.09 3.91 9.08
C GLU A 9 11.21 4.37 8.16
N LYS A 10 11.39 3.68 7.03
CA LYS A 10 12.41 4.07 6.06
C LYS A 10 12.10 5.46 5.50
N GLU A 11 10.83 5.74 5.23
CA GLU A 11 10.32 7.03 4.74
C GLU A 11 8.87 7.24 5.23
N SER A 12 8.49 8.50 5.49
CA SER A 12 7.10 8.86 5.83
C SER A 12 6.65 10.14 5.12
N TRP A 13 5.35 10.24 4.82
CA TRP A 13 4.74 11.43 4.21
C TRP A 13 3.47 11.83 4.97
N HIS A 14 3.45 13.06 5.48
CA HIS A 14 2.31 13.57 6.25
C HIS A 14 1.22 14.09 5.32
N LEU A 15 0.08 13.40 5.31
CA LEU A 15 -1.11 13.86 4.60
C LEU A 15 -1.83 14.96 5.39
N THR A 16 -2.37 15.93 4.68
CA THR A 16 -3.16 17.03 5.25
C THR A 16 -4.44 17.25 4.43
N GLY A 17 -5.42 17.92 5.02
CA GLY A 17 -6.68 18.23 4.35
C GLY A 17 -7.81 17.28 4.73
N THR A 18 -8.79 17.15 3.83
CA THR A 18 -9.99 16.34 4.05
C THR A 18 -10.33 15.61 2.77
N LEU A 19 -10.54 14.30 2.88
CA LEU A 19 -11.08 13.49 1.80
C LEU A 19 -12.60 13.40 1.97
N ALA A 20 -13.35 13.86 0.97
CA ALA A 20 -14.81 13.77 1.01
C ALA A 20 -15.28 12.31 0.89
N ALA A 21 -16.48 12.02 1.42
CA ALA A 21 -17.04 10.69 1.33
C ALA A 21 -17.17 10.23 -0.13
N ASN A 22 -16.73 9.00 -0.41
CA ASN A 22 -16.69 8.37 -1.74
C ASN A 22 -15.74 9.06 -2.75
N SER A 23 -14.88 9.97 -2.31
CA SER A 23 -13.80 10.51 -3.16
C SER A 23 -12.57 9.62 -3.09
N VAL A 24 -11.81 9.59 -4.18
CA VAL A 24 -10.53 8.88 -4.30
C VAL A 24 -9.40 9.91 -4.17
N TYR A 25 -8.31 9.52 -3.52
CA TYR A 25 -7.07 10.30 -3.47
C TYR A 25 -5.92 9.42 -3.98
N ILE A 26 -5.23 9.87 -5.03
CA ILE A 26 -4.19 9.09 -5.71
C ILE A 26 -2.83 9.68 -5.38
N ILE A 27 -1.97 8.83 -4.79
CA ILE A 27 -0.57 9.13 -4.49
C ILE A 27 0.31 8.24 -5.37
N CYS A 28 1.28 8.83 -6.06
CA CYS A 28 2.24 8.10 -6.87
C CYS A 28 3.65 8.70 -6.78
N THR A 29 4.64 7.99 -7.32
CA THR A 29 5.96 8.55 -7.61
C THR A 29 5.88 9.50 -8.82
N ASP A 30 6.72 10.53 -8.85
CA ASP A 30 6.85 11.44 -10.00
C ASP A 30 7.50 10.78 -11.24
N ALA A 31 8.04 9.56 -11.08
CA ALA A 31 8.54 8.69 -12.14
C ALA A 31 7.53 7.61 -12.58
N ALA A 32 6.28 7.65 -12.07
CA ALA A 32 5.24 6.71 -12.46
C ALA A 32 4.86 6.83 -13.94
N ASP A 33 4.12 5.85 -14.46
CA ASP A 33 3.56 5.92 -15.81
C ASP A 33 2.73 7.21 -15.99
N PRO A 34 2.81 7.90 -17.13
CA PRO A 34 2.05 9.13 -17.38
C PRO A 34 0.53 8.99 -17.17
N ALA A 35 -0.05 7.81 -17.38
CA ALA A 35 -1.46 7.56 -17.12
C ALA A 35 -1.82 7.60 -15.63
N ILE A 36 -0.88 7.24 -14.75
CA ILE A 36 -1.01 7.38 -13.29
C ILE A 36 -0.87 8.85 -12.90
N ILE A 37 0.20 9.49 -13.38
CA ILE A 37 0.47 10.91 -13.07
C ILE A 37 -0.70 11.81 -13.48
N ALA A 38 -1.31 11.55 -14.63
CA ALA A 38 -2.47 12.33 -15.11
C ALA A 38 -3.71 12.26 -14.20
N LYS A 39 -3.79 11.26 -13.32
CA LYS A 39 -4.86 11.09 -12.33
C LYS A 39 -4.41 11.35 -10.89
N ALA A 40 -3.13 11.56 -10.65
CA ALA A 40 -2.58 11.71 -9.31
C ALA A 40 -2.98 13.05 -8.67
N ASP A 41 -3.37 13.00 -7.40
CA ASP A 41 -3.52 14.18 -6.55
C ASP A 41 -2.19 14.60 -5.93
N LEU A 42 -1.27 13.64 -5.77
CA LEU A 42 0.05 13.83 -5.20
C LEU A 42 1.08 12.94 -5.90
N ALA A 43 2.01 13.57 -6.63
CA ALA A 43 3.19 12.92 -7.18
C ALA A 43 4.41 13.29 -6.32
N LEU A 44 5.11 12.29 -5.79
CA LEU A 44 6.23 12.47 -4.86
C LEU A 44 7.58 12.21 -5.55
N PRO A 45 8.59 13.08 -5.34
CA PRO A 45 9.94 12.84 -5.83
C PRO A 45 10.65 11.74 -5.04
N TYR A 46 11.71 11.18 -5.63
CA TYR A 46 12.59 10.25 -4.93
C TYR A 46 13.40 10.96 -3.81
N GLU A 47 13.57 10.40 -2.62
CA GLU A 47 13.00 9.15 -2.06
C GLU A 47 11.66 9.45 -1.34
N SER A 48 10.71 8.51 -1.35
CA SER A 48 9.41 8.68 -0.69
C SER A 48 8.76 7.33 -0.35
N PRO A 49 7.70 7.29 0.48
CA PRO A 49 7.01 6.03 0.82
C PRO A 49 6.41 5.25 -0.37
N VAL A 50 6.20 5.90 -1.51
CA VAL A 50 5.68 5.26 -2.74
C VAL A 50 6.76 4.81 -3.73
N HIS A 51 8.04 4.89 -3.36
CA HIS A 51 9.17 4.35 -4.12
C HIS A 51 9.56 2.97 -3.60
N TYR A 52 8.68 1.99 -3.79
CA TYR A 52 8.86 0.59 -3.40
C TYR A 52 9.13 -0.30 -4.61
N ASN A 53 9.72 -1.48 -4.38
CA ASN A 53 10.06 -2.43 -5.45
C ASN A 53 9.29 -3.77 -5.37
N GLY A 54 8.33 -3.85 -4.45
CA GLY A 54 7.47 -5.00 -4.23
C GLY A 54 7.83 -5.85 -3.01
N ASN A 55 9.02 -5.70 -2.41
CA ASN A 55 9.36 -6.38 -1.15
C ASN A 55 9.24 -5.47 0.10
N ASP A 56 9.09 -4.17 -0.09
CA ASP A 56 8.89 -3.19 0.99
C ASP A 56 7.48 -3.29 1.59
N ALA A 57 7.37 -3.05 2.90
CA ALA A 57 6.09 -2.91 3.58
C ALA A 57 5.63 -1.45 3.58
N ILE A 58 4.32 -1.23 3.43
CA ILE A 58 3.68 0.09 3.41
C ILE A 58 2.50 0.07 4.38
N ALA A 59 2.33 1.15 5.14
CA ALA A 59 1.23 1.30 6.08
C ALA A 59 0.60 2.68 5.98
N ILE A 60 -0.70 2.75 6.27
CA ILE A 60 -1.41 4.00 6.50
C ILE A 60 -1.55 4.20 8.00
N PHE A 61 -1.09 5.34 8.50
CA PHE A 61 -1.18 5.71 9.90
C PHE A 61 -2.25 6.77 10.13
N GLY A 62 -3.12 6.50 11.11
CA GLY A 62 -4.08 7.42 11.70
C GLY A 62 -3.52 8.06 12.98
N ILE A 63 -4.28 9.04 13.47
CA ILE A 63 -3.92 9.85 14.63
C ILE A 63 -4.46 9.19 15.91
N ASP A 64 -3.62 9.06 16.94
CA ASP A 64 -4.00 8.57 18.26
C ASP A 64 -4.72 9.64 19.10
N GLY A 65 -5.19 9.28 20.30
CA GLY A 65 -5.88 10.21 21.19
C GLY A 65 -5.03 11.39 21.69
N SER A 66 -3.72 11.37 21.44
CA SER A 66 -2.76 12.43 21.79
C SER A 66 -2.33 13.28 20.60
N GLY A 67 -2.82 12.99 19.39
CA GLY A 67 -2.48 13.74 18.18
C GLY A 67 -1.29 13.20 17.39
N ASN A 68 -0.75 12.01 17.72
CA ASN A 68 0.39 11.43 17.02
C ASN A 68 -0.05 10.38 15.98
N PHE A 69 0.68 10.27 14.86
CA PHE A 69 0.40 9.30 13.79
C PHE A 69 0.91 7.89 14.13
N THR A 70 0.33 7.25 15.15
CA THR A 70 0.82 5.96 15.67
C THR A 70 -0.16 4.80 15.46
N VAL A 71 -1.37 5.08 14.97
CA VAL A 71 -2.41 4.06 14.80
C VAL A 71 -2.33 3.48 13.39
N ILE A 72 -1.90 2.23 13.24
CA ILE A 72 -1.93 1.56 11.93
C ILE A 72 -3.40 1.32 11.52
N MET A 73 -3.76 1.76 10.30
CA MET A 73 -5.11 1.66 9.75
C MET A 73 -5.22 0.57 8.68
N ASP A 74 -4.18 0.41 7.86
CA ASP A 74 -4.09 -0.59 6.79
C ASP A 74 -2.62 -0.88 6.47
N VAL A 75 -2.32 -2.08 5.99
CA VAL A 75 -0.95 -2.49 5.63
C VAL A 75 -0.89 -3.33 4.35
N ILE A 76 0.21 -3.15 3.63
CA ILE A 76 0.72 -4.07 2.62
C ILE A 76 2.11 -4.53 3.08
N GLY A 77 2.33 -5.85 3.17
CA GLY A 77 3.57 -6.42 3.69
C GLY A 77 3.66 -6.44 5.22
N VAL A 78 4.72 -7.08 5.73
CA VAL A 78 5.07 -7.11 7.16
C VAL A 78 6.38 -6.37 7.37
N GLN A 79 6.35 -5.27 8.13
CA GLN A 79 7.50 -4.38 8.29
C GLN A 79 8.77 -5.06 8.84
N SER A 80 8.62 -6.08 9.67
CA SER A 80 9.73 -6.82 10.27
C SER A 80 10.24 -8.00 9.43
N SER A 81 9.79 -8.13 8.19
CA SER A 81 10.05 -9.28 7.34
C SER A 81 10.37 -8.85 5.91
N ASP A 82 11.29 -9.59 5.28
CA ASP A 82 11.61 -9.45 3.86
C ASP A 82 11.11 -10.70 3.14
N PRO A 83 10.14 -10.59 2.22
CA PRO A 83 9.66 -11.72 1.43
C PRO A 83 10.68 -12.14 0.34
N GLY A 84 11.79 -11.43 0.24
CA GLY A 84 12.79 -11.56 -0.81
C GLY A 84 12.42 -10.77 -2.08
N PRO A 85 13.26 -10.84 -3.12
CA PRO A 85 13.14 -9.99 -4.30
C PRO A 85 11.90 -10.27 -5.17
N ALA A 86 11.20 -11.38 -4.91
CA ALA A 86 9.95 -11.69 -5.59
C ALA A 86 8.76 -10.90 -5.01
N GLY A 87 8.88 -10.33 -3.81
CA GLY A 87 7.76 -9.72 -3.11
C GLY A 87 6.84 -10.75 -2.42
N TRP A 88 5.75 -10.25 -1.87
CA TRP A 88 4.77 -11.02 -1.10
C TRP A 88 3.82 -11.81 -2.01
N ASN A 89 3.46 -13.02 -1.56
CA ASN A 89 2.38 -13.78 -2.18
C ASN A 89 1.02 -13.17 -1.80
N VAL A 90 0.09 -13.12 -2.74
CA VAL A 90 -1.26 -12.59 -2.52
C VAL A 90 -2.26 -13.44 -3.31
N ALA A 91 -3.37 -13.82 -2.67
CA ALA A 91 -4.47 -14.56 -3.32
C ALA A 91 -4.04 -15.85 -4.05
N GLY A 92 -2.95 -16.48 -3.61
CA GLY A 92 -2.38 -17.68 -4.24
C GLY A 92 -1.44 -17.42 -5.41
N VAL A 93 -1.19 -16.16 -5.76
CA VAL A 93 -0.19 -15.75 -6.77
C VAL A 93 1.14 -15.48 -6.07
N THR A 94 2.20 -16.15 -6.53
CA THR A 94 3.55 -15.97 -5.99
C THR A 94 4.14 -14.63 -6.39
N GLY A 95 4.68 -13.87 -5.43
CA GLY A 95 5.34 -12.58 -5.69
C GLY A 95 4.42 -11.49 -6.23
N ALA A 96 3.14 -11.52 -5.86
CA ALA A 96 2.09 -10.67 -6.40
C ALA A 96 2.19 -9.18 -6.02
N THR A 97 3.00 -8.78 -5.03
CA THR A 97 3.29 -7.36 -4.80
C THR A 97 4.37 -6.82 -5.75
N LYS A 98 5.00 -7.69 -6.54
CA LYS A 98 5.94 -7.32 -7.59
C LYS A 98 5.28 -7.47 -8.96
N ASP A 99 5.47 -6.48 -9.82
CA ASP A 99 5.08 -6.49 -11.25
C ASP A 99 3.62 -6.96 -11.49
N HIS A 100 2.69 -6.56 -10.63
CA HIS A 100 1.25 -6.79 -10.74
C HIS A 100 0.50 -5.57 -10.22
N THR A 101 -0.78 -5.46 -10.58
CA THR A 101 -1.68 -4.48 -9.95
C THR A 101 -2.56 -5.17 -8.91
N LEU A 102 -2.48 -4.70 -7.66
CA LEU A 102 -3.35 -5.18 -6.58
C LEU A 102 -4.57 -4.27 -6.45
N VAL A 103 -5.77 -4.83 -6.63
CA VAL A 103 -7.03 -4.11 -6.45
C VAL A 103 -7.78 -4.70 -5.26
N ARG A 104 -8.09 -3.86 -4.26
CA ARG A 104 -8.89 -4.29 -3.11
C ARG A 104 -10.32 -4.63 -3.55
N LYS A 105 -10.87 -5.75 -3.08
CA LYS A 105 -12.25 -6.15 -3.38
C LYS A 105 -13.25 -5.14 -2.80
N SER A 106 -14.31 -4.82 -3.54
CA SER A 106 -15.36 -3.87 -3.13
C SER A 106 -16.11 -4.26 -1.85
N SER A 107 -16.08 -5.52 -1.46
CA SER A 107 -16.69 -5.97 -0.20
C SER A 107 -15.90 -5.52 1.03
N ILE A 108 -14.66 -5.07 0.86
CA ILE A 108 -13.78 -4.65 1.94
C ILE A 108 -13.90 -3.13 2.10
N ASN A 109 -14.53 -2.71 3.19
CA ASN A 109 -14.83 -1.30 3.49
C ASN A 109 -14.06 -0.76 4.69
N LYS A 110 -13.08 -1.53 5.19
CA LYS A 110 -12.18 -1.15 6.27
C LYS A 110 -10.78 -1.69 5.97
N GLY A 111 -9.76 -0.91 6.32
CA GLY A 111 -8.37 -1.36 6.30
C GLY A 111 -8.13 -2.55 7.24
N ASN A 112 -7.07 -3.29 6.97
CA ASN A 112 -6.69 -4.48 7.71
C ASN A 112 -5.24 -4.34 8.19
N THR A 113 -5.04 -4.39 9.50
CA THR A 113 -3.72 -4.23 10.11
C THR A 113 -2.93 -5.55 10.16
N ASN A 114 -3.51 -6.66 9.68
CA ASN A 114 -2.85 -7.94 9.55
C ASN A 114 -2.70 -8.29 8.06
N TRP A 115 -1.47 -8.10 7.55
CA TRP A 115 -1.15 -8.37 6.15
C TRP A 115 -1.41 -9.82 5.74
N GLU A 116 -1.07 -10.80 6.55
CA GLU A 116 -1.25 -12.22 6.19
C GLU A 116 -2.73 -12.56 5.98
N ASN A 117 -3.60 -12.06 6.86
CA ASN A 117 -5.05 -12.19 6.70
C ASN A 117 -5.56 -11.46 5.46
N SER A 118 -5.01 -10.28 5.17
CA SER A 118 -5.39 -9.44 4.04
C SER A 118 -4.96 -10.05 2.70
N ALA A 119 -3.72 -10.51 2.63
CA ALA A 119 -3.12 -11.13 1.46
C ALA A 119 -3.82 -12.45 1.10
N GLY A 120 -4.14 -13.27 2.10
CA GLY A 120 -4.76 -14.58 1.93
C GLY A 120 -3.89 -15.57 1.16
N THR A 121 -4.38 -16.80 1.01
CA THR A 121 -3.66 -17.89 0.32
C THR A 121 -4.30 -18.28 -1.01
N SER A 122 -5.47 -17.73 -1.31
CA SER A 122 -6.29 -18.04 -2.48
C SER A 122 -7.14 -16.83 -2.90
N ALA A 123 -7.71 -16.88 -4.10
CA ALA A 123 -8.67 -15.88 -4.53
C ALA A 123 -9.92 -15.80 -3.63
N SER A 124 -10.25 -16.83 -2.86
CA SER A 124 -11.45 -16.85 -2.00
C SER A 124 -11.25 -16.23 -0.62
N ASP A 125 -10.09 -16.42 0.02
CA ASP A 125 -9.79 -15.92 1.37
C ASP A 125 -9.05 -14.58 1.36
N SER A 126 -8.51 -14.16 0.21
CA SER A 126 -7.85 -12.86 0.04
C SER A 126 -8.84 -11.68 -0.02
N GLU A 127 -8.39 -10.53 0.46
CA GLU A 127 -9.06 -9.24 0.30
C GLU A 127 -8.77 -8.57 -1.06
N TRP A 128 -7.86 -9.15 -1.86
CA TRP A 128 -7.34 -8.56 -3.10
C TRP A 128 -7.74 -9.36 -4.34
N GLU A 129 -7.84 -8.64 -5.44
CA GLU A 129 -7.79 -9.16 -6.80
C GLU A 129 -6.41 -8.85 -7.36
N VAL A 130 -5.64 -9.88 -7.72
CA VAL A 130 -4.33 -9.73 -8.38
C VAL A 130 -4.58 -9.63 -9.88
N LYS A 131 -4.21 -8.50 -10.48
CA LYS A 131 -4.30 -8.25 -11.92
C LYS A 131 -2.92 -8.26 -12.55
N ASP A 132 -2.90 -8.30 -13.88
CA ASP A 132 -1.67 -8.21 -14.65
C ASP A 132 -0.93 -6.89 -14.37
N VAL A 133 0.35 -6.87 -14.74
CA VAL A 133 1.16 -5.65 -14.74
C VAL A 133 0.44 -4.56 -15.56
N ASP A 134 0.50 -3.33 -15.07
CA ASP A 134 -0.07 -2.15 -15.71
C ASP A 134 -1.60 -2.20 -15.98
N ASP A 135 -2.37 -2.98 -15.20
CA ASP A 135 -3.83 -2.92 -15.22
C ASP A 135 -4.36 -1.67 -14.50
N TRP A 136 -4.65 -0.62 -15.28
CA TRP A 136 -5.18 0.64 -14.76
C TRP A 136 -6.71 0.75 -14.77
N THR A 137 -7.43 -0.37 -14.99
CA THR A 137 -8.89 -0.34 -15.16
C THR A 137 -9.64 0.21 -13.95
N SER A 138 -9.07 0.05 -12.75
CA SER A 138 -9.65 0.54 -11.50
C SER A 138 -9.06 1.87 -11.01
N LEU A 139 -8.11 2.45 -11.74
CA LEU A 139 -7.40 3.66 -11.31
C LEU A 139 -8.36 4.87 -11.24
N GLY A 140 -8.63 5.34 -10.03
CA GLY A 140 -9.49 6.49 -9.76
C GLY A 140 -10.99 6.19 -9.79
N THR A 141 -11.40 4.91 -9.75
CA THR A 141 -12.82 4.53 -9.89
C THR A 141 -13.37 3.66 -8.77
N ARG A 142 -12.56 3.29 -7.77
CA ARG A 142 -12.96 2.48 -6.61
C ARG A 142 -12.74 3.22 -5.32
#